data_AF-A0A1B6FH51-F1
#
_entry.id   AF-A0A1B6FH51-F1
#
_cell.length_a   1.000
_cell.length_b   1.000
_cell.length_c   1.000
_cell.angle_alpha   90.00
_cell.angle_beta   90.00
_cell.angle_gamma   90.00
#
_symmetry.space_group_name_H-M   'P 1'
#
loop_
_entity.id
_entity.type
_entity.pdbx_description
1 polymer ?
#
loop_
_entity_poly.entity_id
_entity_poly.type
_entity_poly.pdbx_seq_one_letter_code
_entity_poly.pdbx_strand_id
1 'polypeptide(L)'
;MPSKYPCGNCDIGVRFSGIKCTGPCNKWYHAGCQNIKEKSLKKWTSQETENWQCITCRADQHLHLSQKIPDPISLNSSGTIEDLTNSLIENKYLENSKSEEDRLE
;
A
#
# COMPACT_ATOMS: atom_id res chain seq x y z
N MET A 1 -6.72 8.70 34.33
CA MET A 1 -5.91 7.47 34.24
C MET A 1 -5.53 7.24 32.78
N PRO A 2 -4.26 6.98 32.45
CA PRO A 2 -3.88 6.64 31.08
C PRO A 2 -4.53 5.31 30.68
N SER A 3 -5.05 5.23 29.45
CA SER A 3 -5.62 3.98 28.95
C SER A 3 -4.52 2.95 28.73
N LYS A 4 -4.79 1.66 29.01
CA LYS A 4 -3.83 0.56 28.76
C LYS A 4 -3.38 0.47 27.30
N TYR A 5 -4.24 0.91 26.36
CA TYR A 5 -3.99 0.86 24.93
C TYR A 5 -4.39 2.20 24.28
N PRO A 6 -3.52 3.22 24.30
CA PRO A 6 -3.81 4.48 23.65
C PRO A 6 -3.80 4.31 22.12
N CYS A 7 -4.76 4.93 21.45
CA CYS A 7 -4.81 4.96 19.99
C CYS A 7 -3.67 5.79 19.44
N GLY A 8 -2.86 5.25 18.52
CA GLY A 8 -1.73 5.96 17.92
C GLY A 8 -2.10 7.13 16.99
N ASN A 9 -3.39 7.48 16.84
CA ASN A 9 -3.87 8.58 16.00
C ASN A 9 -4.62 9.68 16.79
N CYS A 10 -5.43 9.30 17.79
CA CYS A 10 -6.24 10.24 18.56
C CYS A 10 -5.93 10.25 20.05
N ASP A 11 -4.96 9.44 20.49
CA ASP A 11 -4.51 9.28 21.89
C ASP A 11 -5.59 8.83 22.90
N ILE A 12 -6.83 8.60 22.43
CA ILE A 12 -7.93 8.04 23.21
C ILE A 12 -7.74 6.52 23.34
N GLY A 13 -8.11 5.97 24.50
CA GLY A 13 -8.04 4.53 24.73
C GLY A 13 -8.87 3.69 23.77
N VAL A 14 -8.25 2.66 23.21
CA VAL A 14 -8.90 1.64 22.37
C VAL A 14 -9.64 0.64 23.27
N ARG A 15 -10.97 0.57 23.10
CA ARG A 15 -11.86 -0.32 23.88
C ARG A 15 -12.50 -1.39 23.01
N PHE A 16 -13.05 -1.01 21.87
CA PHE A 16 -13.74 -1.88 20.92
C PHE A 16 -13.26 -1.59 19.51
N SER A 17 -13.45 -2.57 18.62
CA SER A 17 -13.11 -2.42 17.19
C SER A 17 -11.69 -1.88 17.01
N GLY A 18 -10.77 -2.41 17.83
CA GLY A 18 -9.36 -2.04 17.86
C GLY A 18 -8.53 -3.03 17.07
N ILE A 19 -7.50 -2.53 16.40
CA ILE A 19 -6.51 -3.35 15.71
C ILE A 19 -5.11 -2.89 16.09
N LYS A 20 -4.20 -3.85 16.29
CA LYS A 20 -2.80 -3.59 16.58
C LYS A 20 -2.01 -3.55 15.27
N CYS A 21 -1.23 -2.50 15.07
CA CYS A 21 -0.30 -2.44 13.95
C CYS A 21 0.82 -3.44 14.15
N THR A 22 1.10 -4.27 13.14
CA THR A 22 2.25 -5.21 13.14
C THR A 22 3.48 -4.64 12.44
N GLY A 23 3.43 -3.36 12.06
CA GLY A 23 4.57 -2.58 11.61
C GLY A 23 5.45 -2.11 12.78
N PRO A 24 6.49 -1.32 12.49
CA PRO A 24 7.51 -0.92 13.48
C PRO A 24 6.93 -0.13 14.66
N CYS A 25 5.81 0.57 14.49
CA CYS A 25 5.22 1.36 15.57
C CYS A 25 4.61 0.50 16.70
N ASN A 26 4.15 -0.72 16.40
CA ASN A 26 3.50 -1.64 17.34
C ASN A 26 2.35 -1.04 18.19
N LYS A 27 1.74 0.07 17.73
CA LYS A 27 0.66 0.78 18.43
C LYS A 27 -0.72 0.18 18.14
N TRP A 28 -1.67 0.43 19.04
CA TRP A 28 -3.08 0.12 18.85
C TRP A 28 -3.80 1.28 18.16
N TYR A 29 -4.84 0.96 17.39
CA TYR A 29 -5.65 1.94 16.68
C TYR A 29 -7.14 1.57 16.74
N HIS A 30 -8.01 2.56 16.81
CA HIS A 30 -9.43 2.35 16.49
C HIS A 30 -9.57 2.11 14.98
N ALA A 31 -10.47 1.20 14.59
CA ALA A 31 -10.80 0.95 13.18
C ALA A 31 -11.11 2.26 12.42
N GLY A 32 -11.98 3.10 13.00
CA GLY A 32 -12.38 4.38 12.39
C GLY A 32 -11.22 5.36 12.20
N CYS A 33 -10.27 5.42 13.14
CA CYS A 33 -9.06 6.25 13.00
C CYS A 33 -8.12 5.78 11.90
N GLN A 34 -8.34 4.59 11.33
CA GLN A 34 -7.57 4.03 10.23
C GLN A 34 -8.44 3.83 8.97
N ASN A 35 -9.60 4.49 8.90
CA ASN A 35 -10.58 4.38 7.81
C ASN A 35 -11.11 2.95 7.59
N ILE A 36 -11.10 2.12 8.64
CA ILE A 36 -11.66 0.76 8.62
C ILE A 36 -13.06 0.81 9.21
N LYS A 37 -14.05 0.31 8.46
CA LYS A 37 -15.41 0.12 8.98
C LYS A 37 -15.40 -1.01 10.01
N GLU A 38 -15.99 -0.79 11.18
CA GLU A 38 -16.02 -1.80 12.25
C GLU A 38 -16.63 -3.13 11.82
N LYS A 39 -17.67 -3.09 10.99
CA LYS A 39 -18.31 -4.29 10.41
C LYS A 39 -17.37 -5.07 9.49
N SER A 40 -16.44 -4.40 8.83
CA SER A 40 -15.43 -5.03 7.98
C SER A 40 -14.32 -5.65 8.82
N LEU A 41 -13.85 -4.94 9.85
CA LEU A 41 -12.80 -5.45 10.74
C LEU A 41 -13.21 -6.77 11.42
N LYS A 42 -14.49 -6.90 11.83
CA LYS A 42 -15.02 -8.15 12.39
C LYS A 42 -15.03 -9.34 11.44
N LYS A 43 -14.96 -9.10 10.12
CA LYS A 43 -14.94 -10.13 9.08
C LYS A 43 -13.52 -10.51 8.66
N TRP A 44 -12.52 -9.78 9.11
CA TRP A 44 -11.13 -10.09 8.79
C TRP A 44 -10.73 -11.40 9.45
N THR A 45 -9.98 -12.18 8.69
CA THR A 45 -9.30 -13.39 9.14
C THR A 45 -8.16 -13.03 10.08
N SER A 46 -7.72 -13.99 10.89
CA SER A 46 -6.53 -13.83 11.75
C SER A 46 -5.31 -13.38 10.94
N GLN A 47 -5.11 -13.99 9.76
CA GLN A 47 -4.00 -13.64 8.86
C GLN A 47 -4.07 -12.18 8.37
N GLU A 48 -5.26 -11.66 8.04
CA GLU A 48 -5.40 -10.24 7.67
C GLU A 48 -5.07 -9.32 8.85
N THR A 49 -5.49 -9.68 10.06
CA THR A 49 -5.20 -8.87 11.25
C THR A 49 -3.72 -8.91 11.66
N GLU A 50 -3.05 -10.05 11.48
CA GLU A 50 -1.62 -10.22 11.79
C GLU A 50 -0.70 -9.54 10.78
N ASN A 51 -1.15 -9.41 9.53
CA ASN A 51 -0.40 -8.70 8.49
C ASN A 51 -0.79 -7.21 8.39
N TRP A 52 -1.74 -6.75 9.20
CA TRP A 52 -2.22 -5.38 9.10
C TRP A 52 -1.25 -4.37 9.72
N GLN A 53 -0.97 -3.33 8.95
CA GLN A 53 -0.18 -2.19 9.37
C GLN A 53 -0.99 -0.90 9.31
N CYS A 54 -0.67 0.08 10.17
CA CYS A 54 -1.30 1.39 10.15
C CYS A 54 -0.89 2.20 8.91
N ILE A 55 -1.68 3.24 8.60
CA ILE A 55 -1.47 4.10 7.42
C ILE A 55 -0.03 4.65 7.37
N THR A 56 0.49 5.11 8.52
CA THR A 56 1.86 5.63 8.63
C THR A 56 2.90 4.57 8.29
N CYS A 57 2.84 3.39 8.92
CA CYS A 57 3.80 2.32 8.66
C CYS A 57 3.75 1.81 7.21
N ARG A 58 2.57 1.82 6.57
CA ARG A 58 2.44 1.47 5.15
C ARG A 58 3.08 2.53 4.24
N ALA A 59 2.89 3.81 4.56
CA ALA A 59 3.50 4.91 3.81
C ALA A 59 5.03 4.87 3.88
N ASP A 60 5.59 4.60 5.07
CA ASP A 60 7.04 4.53 5.27
C ASP A 60 7.70 3.40 4.46
N GLN A 61 7.02 2.25 4.32
CA GLN A 61 7.50 1.14 3.48
C GLN A 61 7.56 1.50 2.00
N HIS A 62 6.58 2.26 1.50
CA HIS A 62 6.57 2.70 0.12
C HIS A 62 7.72 3.68 -0.20
N LEU A 63 8.08 4.54 0.75
CA LEU A 63 9.21 5.45 0.59
C LEU A 63 10.54 4.70 0.50
N HIS A 64 10.72 3.64 1.28
CA HIS A 64 11.92 2.81 1.22
C HIS A 64 12.04 1.96 -0.06
N LEU A 65 10.93 1.57 -0.70
CA LEU A 65 10.99 0.85 -1.98
C LEU A 65 11.36 1.76 -3.16
N SER A 66 10.96 3.04 -3.13
CA SER A 66 11.32 4.00 -4.20
C SER A 66 12.78 4.45 -4.17
N GLN A 67 13.55 4.10 -3.13
CA GLN A 67 14.97 4.45 -3.01
C GLN A 67 15.90 3.34 -3.52
N LYS A 68 15.39 2.20 -4.01
CA LYS A 68 16.20 1.18 -4.68
C LYS A 68 16.43 1.56 -6.15
N ILE A 69 17.05 2.72 -6.37
CA ILE A 69 17.84 2.92 -7.58
C ILE A 69 19.05 1.99 -7.41
N PRO A 70 19.31 1.01 -8.30
CA PRO A 70 20.54 0.25 -8.23
C PRO A 70 21.69 1.25 -8.40
N ASP A 71 22.72 1.14 -7.56
CA ASP A 71 23.94 1.94 -7.65
C ASP A 71 24.38 2.12 -9.11
N PRO A 72 24.95 3.27 -9.52
CA PRO A 72 25.44 3.44 -10.88
C PRO A 72 26.49 2.36 -11.17
N ILE A 73 26.05 1.37 -11.95
CA ILE A 73 26.87 0.32 -12.54
C ILE A 73 28.04 1.02 -13.21
N SER A 74 29.24 0.67 -12.74
CA SER A 74 30.49 0.96 -13.44
C SER A 74 30.34 0.51 -14.89
N LEU A 75 30.42 1.49 -15.77
CA LEU A 75 30.38 1.41 -17.22
C LEU A 75 31.34 0.34 -17.75
N ASN A 76 30.83 -0.75 -18.34
CA ASN A 76 31.46 -1.50 -19.45
C ASN A 76 30.69 -2.77 -19.86
N SER A 77 29.59 -2.65 -20.59
CA SER A 77 29.39 -3.57 -21.72
C SER A 77 28.36 -3.04 -22.70
N SER A 78 28.82 -2.89 -23.94
CA SER A 78 28.02 -2.59 -25.13
C SER A 78 26.96 -3.67 -25.36
N GLY A 79 25.70 -3.27 -25.59
CA GLY A 79 24.58 -4.17 -25.90
C GLY A 79 23.22 -3.48 -25.90
N THR A 80 22.98 -2.67 -26.95
CA THR A 80 21.69 -2.25 -27.54
C THR A 80 20.52 -1.78 -26.65
N ILE A 81 20.27 -0.46 -26.72
CA ILE A 81 19.11 0.28 -26.17
C ILE A 81 17.81 0.03 -26.96
N GLU A 82 17.87 -0.64 -28.12
CA GLU A 82 16.73 -0.84 -29.03
C GLU A 82 15.65 -1.81 -28.52
N ASP A 83 16.01 -2.78 -27.67
CA ASP A 83 15.02 -3.77 -27.21
C ASP A 83 14.01 -3.17 -26.21
N LEU A 84 14.40 -2.16 -25.43
CA LEU A 84 13.48 -1.50 -24.49
C LEU A 84 12.49 -0.56 -25.19
N THR A 85 12.87 0.05 -26.31
CA THR A 85 12.00 1.02 -26.99
C THR A 85 10.82 0.32 -27.67
N ASN A 86 11.03 -0.88 -28.22
CA ASN A 86 9.96 -1.67 -28.83
C ASN A 86 8.91 -2.13 -27.78
N SER A 87 9.34 -2.48 -26.57
CA SER A 87 8.44 -2.94 -25.50
C SER A 87 7.58 -1.80 -24.89
N LEU A 88 8.06 -0.55 -24.93
CA LEU A 88 7.28 0.61 -24.49
C LEU A 88 6.24 1.06 -25.52
N ILE A 89 6.48 0.86 -26.82
CA ILE A 89 5.52 1.24 -27.86
C ILE A 89 4.32 0.29 -27.89
N GLU A 90 4.55 -1.01 -27.68
CA GLU A 90 3.49 -2.04 -27.70
C GLU A 90 2.45 -1.83 -26.58
N ASN A 91 2.89 -1.37 -25.40
CA ASN A 91 1.99 -1.08 -24.28
C ASN A 91 1.13 0.19 -24.49
N LYS A 92 1.58 1.15 -25.31
CA LYS A 92 0.82 2.39 -25.55
C LYS A 92 -0.33 2.19 -26.55
N TYR A 93 -0.28 1.16 -27.39
CA TYR A 93 -1.34 0.86 -28.37
C TYR A 93 -2.51 0.05 -27.80
N LEU A 94 -2.34 -0.65 -26.68
CA LEU A 94 -3.43 -1.45 -26.08
C LEU A 94 -4.45 -0.61 -25.30
N GLU A 95 -4.04 0.53 -24.72
CA GLU A 95 -4.93 1.38 -23.93
C GLU A 95 -5.84 2.29 -24.78
N ASN A 96 -5.57 2.43 -26.08
CA ASN A 96 -6.34 3.33 -26.96
C ASN A 96 -7.45 2.60 -27.75
N SER A 97 -7.72 1.32 -27.49
CA SER A 97 -8.65 0.51 -28.29
C SER A 97 -9.88 -0.03 -27.55
N LYS A 98 -10.17 0.44 -26.32
CA LYS A 98 -11.28 -0.11 -25.50
C LYS A 98 -12.42 0.87 -25.18
N SER A 99 -12.47 2.03 -25.83
CA SER A 99 -13.61 2.94 -25.78
C SER A 99 -14.13 3.15 -27.20
N GLU A 100 -15.14 2.39 -27.61
CA GLU A 100 -16.18 2.72 -28.61
C GLU A 100 -16.85 1.39 -29.01
N GLU A 101 -17.83 0.93 -28.24
CA GLU A 101 -18.88 -0.01 -28.71
C GLU A 101 -20.00 -0.07 -27.66
N ASP A 102 -20.79 1.01 -27.54
CA ASP A 102 -22.19 0.93 -27.10
C ASP A 102 -23.01 2.11 -27.66
N ARG A 103 -23.24 2.10 -28.98
CA ARG A 103 -24.35 2.83 -29.63
C ARG A 103 -24.88 2.01 -30.80
N LEU A 104 -25.84 1.14 -30.49
CA LEU A 104 -26.82 0.62 -31.43
C LEU A 104 -28.18 1.22 -31.04
N GLU A 105 -28.51 2.38 -31.62
CA GLU A 105 -29.85 2.75 -32.10
C GLU A 105 -29.77 3.94 -33.05
#